data_AF-E7N3H5-F1
#
_entry.id   AF-E7N3H5-F1
#
_cell.length_a   1.000
_cell.length_b   1.000
_cell.length_c   1.000
_cell.angle_alpha   90.00
_cell.angle_beta   90.00
_cell.angle_gamma   90.00
#
_symmetry.space_group_name_H-M   'P 1'
#
loop_
_entity.id
_entity.type
_entity.pdbx_description
1 polymer ?
#
loop_
_entity_poly.entity_id
_entity_poly.type
_entity_poly.pdbx_seq_one_letter_code
_entity_poly.pdbx_strand_id
1 'polypeptide(L)'
;MNAVMQFYWWEILIHLLVTGIFFAVNRRRKKPVQNAAETGIVLLIPVFGLLTLIGAKFLLAARLQGPADVGDKLQNKEVIFTDLMRIDANVVPLNDSVLVDDPEVKRRLFTETIKRDVLQNPLVLQQAIHDEDREIAHYAITMITSQLDTLEERLYTLERRVKEEPDEVQHLEAYAEALGEYTQQRFIDRLSRLQKAAEHVAVLARLIALQPDRPELYVQKVRQEIRLERYAAAEETCRAFLAHFPTAEQPYLLYIELYQATHRPALMQEKIRELKACPIRLSIEALNVIRFWDEGIAHHV
;
A
#
# COMPACT_ATOMS: atom_id res chain seq x y z
N MET A 1 5.82 -22.20 -41.44
CA MET A 1 6.07 -22.97 -40.19
C MET A 1 7.54 -23.37 -39.97
N ASN A 2 8.48 -23.05 -40.88
CA ASN A 2 9.89 -23.48 -40.77
C ASN A 2 10.82 -22.45 -40.10
N ALA A 3 10.55 -21.15 -40.20
CA ALA A 3 11.44 -20.11 -39.65
C ALA A 3 11.45 -20.07 -38.11
N VAL A 4 10.28 -20.24 -37.49
CA VAL A 4 10.13 -20.29 -36.03
C VAL A 4 10.82 -21.53 -35.46
N MET A 5 10.73 -22.67 -36.15
CA MET A 5 11.36 -23.91 -35.72
C MET A 5 12.90 -23.82 -35.82
N GLN A 6 13.43 -23.20 -36.88
CA GLN A 6 14.87 -22.96 -37.06
C GLN A 6 15.46 -22.05 -35.96
N PHE A 7 14.70 -21.05 -35.49
CA PHE A 7 15.13 -20.15 -34.42
C PHE A 7 15.40 -20.91 -33.11
N TYR A 8 14.51 -21.81 -32.69
CA TYR A 8 14.69 -22.60 -31.46
C TYR A 8 15.87 -23.58 -31.53
N TRP A 9 16.14 -24.14 -32.71
CA TRP A 9 17.32 -25.01 -32.90
C TRP A 9 18.63 -24.25 -32.73
N TRP A 10 18.68 -22.97 -33.12
CA TRP A 10 19.86 -22.13 -32.97
C TRP A 10 20.14 -21.77 -31.50
N GLU A 11 19.09 -21.47 -30.73
CA GLU A 11 19.21 -21.21 -29.28
C GLU A 11 19.75 -22.43 -28.52
N ILE A 12 19.26 -23.63 -28.85
CA ILE A 12 19.76 -24.88 -28.27
C ILE A 12 21.23 -25.11 -28.68
N LEU A 13 21.57 -24.85 -29.94
CA LEU A 13 22.93 -25.00 -30.44
C LEU A 13 23.90 -24.05 -29.74
N ILE A 14 23.54 -22.77 -29.57
CA ILE A 14 24.34 -21.79 -28.82
C ILE A 14 24.52 -22.25 -27.38
N HIS A 15 23.45 -22.69 -26.72
CA HIS A 15 23.53 -23.11 -25.33
C HIS A 15 24.45 -24.33 -25.14
N LEU A 16 24.38 -25.32 -26.03
CA LEU A 16 25.29 -26.48 -26.04
C LEU A 16 26.76 -26.07 -26.31
N LEU A 17 26.96 -25.07 -27.17
CA LEU A 17 28.29 -24.58 -27.50
C LEU A 17 28.92 -23.85 -26.29
N VAL A 18 28.16 -22.97 -25.64
CA VAL A 18 28.61 -22.22 -24.46
C VAL A 18 28.88 -23.15 -23.26
N THR A 19 28.02 -24.14 -23.02
CA THR A 19 28.23 -25.16 -21.97
C THR A 19 29.44 -26.05 -22.26
N GLY A 20 29.67 -26.40 -23.53
CA GLY A 20 30.86 -27.12 -23.97
C GLY A 20 32.16 -26.33 -23.75
N ILE A 21 32.16 -25.03 -24.05
CA ILE A 21 33.30 -24.13 -23.76
C ILE A 21 33.57 -24.08 -22.25
N PHE A 22 32.53 -23.92 -21.44
CA PHE A 22 32.67 -23.91 -19.97
C PHE A 22 33.31 -25.19 -19.43
N PHE A 23 32.87 -26.36 -19.93
CA PHE A 23 33.47 -27.65 -19.56
C PHE A 23 34.95 -27.75 -19.98
N ALA A 24 35.28 -27.32 -21.20
CA ALA A 24 36.64 -27.38 -21.74
C ALA A 24 37.62 -26.49 -20.96
N VAL A 25 37.18 -25.28 -20.57
CA VAL A 25 37.96 -24.35 -19.75
C VAL A 25 38.20 -24.92 -18.35
N ASN A 26 37.16 -25.49 -17.73
CA ASN A 26 37.26 -26.00 -16.36
C ASN A 26 37.94 -27.37 -16.26
N ARG A 27 38.01 -28.14 -17.35
CA ARG A 27 38.73 -29.43 -17.42
C ARG A 27 40.22 -29.31 -17.14
N ARG A 28 40.82 -28.13 -17.39
CA ARG A 28 42.24 -27.87 -17.10
C ARG A 28 42.51 -27.45 -15.65
N ARG A 29 41.47 -27.05 -14.89
CA ARG A 29 41.63 -26.45 -13.55
C ARG A 29 41.03 -27.27 -12.41
N LYS A 30 40.05 -28.14 -12.67
CA LYS A 30 39.30 -28.87 -11.63
C LYS A 30 39.39 -30.39 -11.78
N LYS A 31 39.20 -31.12 -10.67
CA LYS A 31 39.08 -32.59 -10.69
C LYS A 31 37.88 -33.01 -11.57
N PRO A 32 37.97 -34.13 -12.31
CA PRO A 32 37.00 -34.48 -13.36
C PRO A 32 35.57 -34.64 -12.84
N VAL A 33 35.40 -35.16 -11.62
CA VAL A 33 34.09 -35.38 -10.98
C VAL A 33 33.41 -34.06 -10.62
N GLN A 34 34.17 -33.08 -10.11
CA GLN A 34 33.63 -31.77 -9.73
C GLN A 34 33.27 -30.94 -10.95
N ASN A 35 34.08 -31.01 -12.02
CA ASN A 35 33.77 -30.33 -13.27
C ASN A 35 32.49 -30.89 -13.91
N ALA A 36 32.31 -32.22 -13.90
CA ALA A 36 31.12 -32.86 -14.44
C ALA A 36 29.83 -32.45 -13.69
N ALA A 37 29.88 -32.37 -12.36
CA ALA A 37 28.73 -31.94 -11.55
C ALA A 37 28.34 -30.48 -11.81
N GLU A 38 29.32 -29.56 -11.81
CA GLU A 38 29.07 -28.14 -12.07
C GLU A 38 28.56 -27.90 -13.50
N THR A 39 29.14 -28.56 -14.51
CA THR A 39 28.65 -28.48 -15.89
C THR A 39 27.24 -29.05 -16.04
N GLY A 40 26.90 -30.12 -15.32
CA GLY A 40 25.56 -30.68 -15.29
C GLY A 40 24.51 -29.69 -14.76
N ILE A 41 24.85 -28.95 -13.70
CA ILE A 41 23.98 -27.89 -13.16
C ILE A 41 23.77 -26.78 -14.19
N VAL A 42 24.85 -26.31 -14.84
CA VAL A 42 24.78 -25.22 -15.84
C VAL A 42 23.93 -25.62 -17.06
N LEU A 43 24.00 -26.89 -17.49
CA LEU A 43 23.19 -27.42 -18.58
C LEU A 43 21.68 -27.48 -18.24
N LEU A 44 21.33 -27.58 -16.96
CA LEU A 44 19.93 -27.68 -16.48
C LEU A 44 19.26 -26.32 -16.25
N ILE A 45 20.02 -25.21 -16.25
CA ILE A 45 19.50 -23.85 -16.05
C ILE A 45 18.42 -23.42 -17.08
N PRO A 46 18.54 -23.71 -18.40
CA PRO A 46 17.51 -23.31 -19.37
C PRO A 46 16.19 -24.02 -19.15
N VAL A 47 16.26 -25.28 -18.69
CA VAL A 47 15.08 -26.08 -18.35
C VAL A 47 14.40 -25.51 -17.11
N PHE A 48 15.19 -25.08 -16.12
CA PHE A 48 14.66 -24.43 -14.92
C PHE A 48 13.97 -23.09 -15.24
N GLY A 49 14.52 -22.28 -16.14
CA GLY A 49 13.89 -21.05 -16.62
C GLY A 49 12.52 -21.32 -17.26
N LEU A 50 12.41 -22.33 -18.12
CA LEU A 50 11.14 -22.73 -18.72
C LEU A 50 10.14 -23.23 -17.66
N LEU A 51 10.61 -24.04 -16.70
CA LEU A 51 9.79 -24.53 -15.58
C LEU A 51 9.28 -23.38 -14.70
N THR A 52 10.09 -22.35 -14.43
CA THR A 52 9.63 -21.16 -13.69
C THR A 52 8.57 -20.38 -14.43
N LEU A 53 8.68 -20.26 -15.76
CA LEU A 53 7.66 -19.59 -16.58
C LEU A 53 6.35 -20.39 -16.62
N ILE A 54 6.43 -21.71 -16.76
CA ILE A 54 5.27 -22.61 -16.71
C ILE A 54 4.62 -22.55 -15.33
N GLY A 55 5.40 -22.59 -14.25
CA GLY A 55 4.93 -22.44 -12.88
C GLY A 55 4.26 -21.09 -12.65
N ALA A 56 4.84 -19.99 -13.14
CA ALA A 56 4.25 -18.66 -13.06
C ALA A 56 2.91 -18.58 -13.81
N LYS A 57 2.82 -19.15 -15.02
CA LYS A 57 1.56 -19.22 -15.78
C LYS A 57 0.51 -20.08 -15.09
N PHE A 58 0.91 -21.19 -14.49
CA PHE A 58 0.01 -22.06 -13.74
C PHE A 58 -0.47 -21.40 -12.44
N LEU A 59 0.40 -20.68 -11.74
CA LEU A 59 0.05 -19.89 -10.55
C LEU A 59 -0.92 -18.75 -10.91
N LEU A 60 -0.68 -18.07 -12.04
CA LEU A 60 -1.57 -17.04 -12.56
C LEU A 60 -2.93 -17.63 -12.94
N ALA A 61 -2.94 -18.78 -13.62
CA ALA A 61 -4.15 -19.50 -14.02
C ALA A 61 -4.93 -20.04 -12.81
N ALA A 62 -4.24 -20.53 -11.77
CA ALA A 62 -4.85 -20.96 -10.52
C ALA A 62 -5.43 -19.78 -9.72
N ARG A 63 -4.80 -18.59 -9.78
CA ARG A 63 -5.37 -17.34 -9.25
C ARG A 63 -6.56 -16.82 -10.06
N LEU A 64 -6.70 -17.25 -11.32
CA LEU A 64 -7.71 -16.79 -12.28
C LEU A 64 -8.86 -17.79 -12.48
N GLN A 65 -9.00 -18.82 -11.64
CA GLN A 65 -10.19 -19.70 -11.66
C GLN A 65 -11.43 -19.01 -11.04
N GLY A 66 -11.79 -17.85 -11.59
CA GLY A 66 -13.18 -17.45 -11.82
C GLY A 66 -13.54 -17.77 -13.29
N PRO A 67 -14.82 -17.86 -13.67
CA PRO A 67 -15.24 -18.47 -14.93
C PRO A 67 -14.61 -17.80 -16.16
N ALA A 68 -14.17 -18.65 -17.09
CA ALA A 68 -13.62 -18.30 -18.39
C ALA A 68 -14.64 -17.54 -19.25
N ASP A 69 -14.63 -16.22 -19.16
CA ASP A 69 -15.37 -15.32 -20.05
C ASP A 69 -14.60 -14.02 -20.28
N VAL A 70 -13.32 -14.16 -20.65
CA VAL A 70 -12.41 -13.03 -20.91
C VAL A 70 -12.10 -12.88 -22.40
N GLY A 71 -12.60 -13.78 -23.26
CA GLY A 71 -12.42 -13.71 -24.71
C GLY A 71 -13.45 -12.84 -25.44
N ASP A 72 -14.73 -12.92 -25.05
CA ASP A 72 -15.84 -12.30 -25.80
C ASP A 72 -16.31 -10.94 -25.23
N LYS A 73 -15.78 -10.53 -24.08
CA LYS A 73 -16.11 -9.24 -23.43
C LYS A 73 -15.22 -8.07 -23.84
N LEU A 74 -14.23 -8.29 -24.70
CA LEU A 74 -13.36 -7.22 -25.21
C LEU A 74 -13.97 -6.48 -26.41
N GLN A 75 -14.80 -7.13 -27.24
CA GLN A 75 -15.45 -6.47 -28.38
C GLN A 75 -16.73 -5.71 -28.00
N ASN A 76 -17.44 -6.14 -26.95
CA ASN A 76 -18.65 -5.43 -26.50
C ASN A 76 -18.37 -4.20 -25.61
N LYS A 77 -17.10 -3.92 -25.31
CA LYS A 77 -16.73 -2.72 -24.54
C LYS A 77 -16.77 -1.46 -25.40
N GLU A 78 -16.53 -1.55 -26.71
CA GLU A 78 -16.63 -0.41 -27.63
C GLU A 78 -18.06 0.14 -27.76
N VAL A 79 -19.07 -0.74 -27.66
CA VAL A 79 -20.48 -0.34 -27.79
C VAL A 79 -21.04 0.26 -26.49
N ILE A 80 -20.58 -0.20 -25.32
CA ILE A 80 -20.93 0.41 -24.03
C ILE A 80 -20.19 1.74 -23.81
N PHE A 81 -18.97 1.90 -24.35
CA PHE A 81 -18.22 3.15 -24.30
C PHE A 81 -18.86 4.28 -25.12
N THR A 82 -19.63 3.95 -26.16
CA THR A 82 -20.28 4.95 -27.01
C THR A 82 -21.53 5.54 -26.34
N ASP A 83 -22.19 4.80 -25.44
CA ASP A 83 -23.43 5.26 -24.79
C ASP A 83 -23.18 6.13 -23.53
N LEU A 84 -22.00 6.01 -22.92
CA LEU A 84 -21.53 6.91 -21.85
C LEU A 84 -21.00 8.26 -22.40
N MET A 85 -20.71 8.34 -23.70
CA MET A 85 -20.26 9.55 -24.39
C MET A 85 -21.41 10.50 -24.80
N ARG A 86 -22.67 10.16 -24.48
CA ARG A 86 -23.85 10.99 -24.76
C ARG A 86 -24.51 11.59 -23.51
N ILE A 87 -23.75 11.72 -22.42
CA ILE A 87 -24.17 12.53 -21.27
C ILE A 87 -23.17 13.67 -21.14
N ASP A 88 -23.60 14.83 -21.64
CA ASP A 88 -23.03 16.17 -21.52
C ASP A 88 -21.54 16.36 -21.84
N ALA A 89 -21.31 17.12 -22.91
CA ALA A 89 -20.04 17.56 -23.46
C ALA A 89 -19.20 18.48 -22.54
N ASN A 90 -19.05 18.19 -21.24
CA ASN A 90 -18.20 19.00 -20.36
C ASN A 90 -17.56 18.28 -19.16
N VAL A 91 -17.65 16.95 -19.04
CA VAL A 91 -16.92 16.20 -18.02
C VAL A 91 -16.36 14.93 -18.64
N VAL A 92 -15.08 14.95 -19.00
CA VAL A 92 -14.34 13.74 -19.37
C VAL A 92 -13.89 13.06 -18.08
N PRO A 93 -14.31 11.81 -17.79
CA PRO A 93 -13.79 11.04 -16.67
C PRO A 93 -12.30 10.75 -16.91
N LEU A 94 -11.44 11.34 -16.10
CA LEU A 94 -9.98 11.31 -16.24
C LEU A 94 -9.35 9.95 -15.87
N ASN A 95 -10.10 8.85 -15.94
CA ASN A 95 -9.54 7.51 -15.76
C ASN A 95 -8.89 7.00 -17.08
N ASP A 96 -9.19 7.65 -18.21
CA ASP A 96 -8.74 7.23 -19.55
C ASP A 96 -7.91 8.29 -20.30
N SER A 97 -7.53 9.43 -19.67
CA SER A 97 -6.60 10.38 -20.33
C SER A 97 -5.16 9.83 -20.48
N VAL A 98 -4.88 8.67 -19.86
CA VAL A 98 -3.65 7.90 -20.00
C VAL A 98 -3.55 7.20 -21.37
N LEU A 99 -4.64 7.10 -22.13
CA LEU A 99 -4.68 6.47 -23.46
C LEU A 99 -4.48 7.45 -24.63
N VAL A 100 -4.17 8.72 -24.34
CA VAL A 100 -3.86 9.70 -25.39
C VAL A 100 -2.37 9.62 -25.70
N ASP A 101 -2.04 8.93 -26.81
CA ASP A 101 -0.66 8.77 -27.29
C ASP A 101 -0.07 10.09 -27.84
N ASP A 102 -0.91 11.07 -28.19
CA ASP A 102 -0.45 12.35 -28.74
C ASP A 102 0.06 13.30 -27.63
N PRO A 103 1.36 13.64 -27.62
CA PRO A 103 1.96 14.49 -26.59
C PRO A 103 1.34 15.89 -26.50
N GLU A 104 0.93 16.50 -27.61
CA GLU A 104 0.40 17.88 -27.60
C GLU A 104 -1.00 17.92 -27.01
N VAL A 105 -1.83 16.94 -27.34
CA VAL A 105 -3.19 16.79 -26.80
C VAL A 105 -3.13 16.44 -25.32
N LYS A 106 -2.19 15.56 -24.92
CA LYS A 106 -1.97 15.18 -23.52
C LYS A 106 -1.55 16.37 -22.67
N ARG A 107 -0.62 17.21 -23.13
CA ARG A 107 -0.23 18.45 -22.43
C ARG A 107 -1.36 19.45 -22.33
N ARG A 108 -2.14 19.63 -23.39
CA ARG A 108 -3.30 20.55 -23.36
C ARG A 108 -4.34 20.09 -22.36
N LEU A 109 -4.70 18.80 -22.37
CA LEU A 109 -5.63 18.21 -21.41
C LEU A 109 -5.09 18.32 -19.98
N PHE A 110 -3.82 18.02 -19.74
CA PHE A 110 -3.20 18.17 -18.41
C PHE A 110 -3.25 19.63 -17.93
N THR A 111 -2.92 20.60 -18.80
CA THR A 111 -2.96 22.03 -18.49
C THR A 111 -4.37 22.59 -18.30
N GLU A 112 -5.36 22.10 -19.03
CA GLU A 112 -6.76 22.46 -18.85
C GLU A 112 -7.34 21.82 -17.58
N THR A 113 -6.88 20.63 -17.23
CA THR A 113 -7.22 19.90 -16.01
C THR A 113 -6.60 20.54 -14.76
N ILE A 114 -5.42 21.15 -14.89
CA ILE A 114 -4.79 22.01 -13.85
C ILE A 114 -5.74 23.14 -13.40
N LYS A 115 -6.57 23.67 -14.29
CA LYS A 115 -7.53 24.75 -13.95
C LYS A 115 -8.79 24.26 -13.21
N ARG A 116 -9.02 22.94 -13.09
CA ARG A 116 -10.28 22.36 -12.59
C ARG A 116 -10.08 21.35 -11.43
N ASP A 117 -9.15 21.59 -10.50
CA ASP A 117 -9.03 20.85 -9.22
C ASP A 117 -8.79 19.32 -9.27
N VAL A 118 -8.70 18.68 -10.44
CA VAL A 118 -8.52 17.22 -10.56
C VAL A 118 -7.15 16.74 -10.06
N LEU A 119 -6.19 17.66 -10.02
CA LEU A 119 -4.84 17.45 -9.55
C LEU A 119 -4.70 17.37 -8.02
N GLN A 120 -5.79 17.52 -7.26
CA GLN A 120 -5.82 17.19 -5.84
C GLN A 120 -5.86 15.67 -5.58
N ASN A 121 -6.06 14.83 -6.61
CA ASN A 121 -6.06 13.39 -6.44
C ASN A 121 -4.63 12.83 -6.30
N PRO A 122 -4.26 12.25 -5.14
CA PRO A 122 -2.90 11.73 -4.91
C PRO A 122 -2.49 10.62 -5.88
N LEU A 123 -3.46 9.85 -6.42
CA LEU A 123 -3.19 8.78 -7.38
C LEU A 123 -2.80 9.35 -8.75
N VAL A 124 -3.46 10.41 -9.19
CA VAL A 124 -3.16 11.10 -10.47
C VAL A 124 -1.77 11.73 -10.38
N LEU A 125 -1.47 12.38 -9.26
CA LEU A 125 -0.15 12.94 -8.97
C LEU A 125 0.95 11.88 -9.00
N GLN A 126 0.71 10.73 -8.38
CA GLN A 126 1.66 9.63 -8.36
C GLN A 126 1.96 9.08 -9.77
N GLN A 127 0.95 8.97 -10.63
CA GLN A 127 1.13 8.56 -12.01
C GLN A 127 1.88 9.62 -12.83
N ALA A 128 1.53 10.89 -12.66
CA ALA A 128 2.10 11.99 -13.43
C ALA A 128 3.60 12.20 -13.17
N ILE A 129 4.11 11.93 -11.95
CA ILE A 129 5.56 11.97 -11.67
C ILE A 129 6.35 10.98 -12.53
N HIS A 130 5.73 9.87 -12.92
CA HIS A 130 6.35 8.82 -13.72
C HIS A 130 5.95 8.89 -15.20
N ASP A 131 5.36 10.00 -15.65
CA ASP A 131 4.99 10.19 -17.06
C ASP A 131 6.24 10.31 -17.95
N GLU A 132 6.14 9.81 -19.18
CA GLU A 132 7.22 9.92 -20.17
C GLU A 132 7.45 11.38 -20.60
N ASP A 133 6.41 12.21 -20.55
CA ASP A 133 6.52 13.64 -20.79
C ASP A 133 7.15 14.36 -19.58
N ARG A 134 8.37 14.87 -19.79
CA ARG A 134 9.14 15.59 -18.77
C ARG A 134 8.43 16.84 -18.23
N GLU A 135 7.62 17.52 -19.05
CA GLU A 135 6.88 18.70 -18.60
C GLU A 135 5.79 18.29 -17.61
N ILE A 136 5.02 17.24 -17.92
CA ILE A 136 3.97 16.69 -17.05
C ILE A 136 4.57 16.23 -15.72
N ALA A 137 5.69 15.48 -15.76
CA ALA A 137 6.39 15.05 -14.56
C ALA A 137 6.91 16.23 -13.71
N HIS A 138 7.51 17.23 -14.35
CA HIS A 138 7.99 18.43 -13.65
C HIS A 138 6.85 19.22 -12.99
N TYR A 139 5.71 19.37 -13.66
CA TYR A 139 4.53 20.02 -13.08
C TYR A 139 3.99 19.26 -11.87
N ALA A 140 3.87 17.94 -11.96
CA ALA A 140 3.43 17.10 -10.84
C ALA A 140 4.35 17.26 -9.62
N ILE A 141 5.67 17.21 -9.82
CA ILE A 141 6.66 17.42 -8.76
C ILE A 141 6.53 18.82 -8.15
N THR A 142 6.42 19.86 -8.98
CA THR A 142 6.30 21.26 -8.51
C THR A 142 5.06 21.43 -7.63
N MET A 143 3.93 20.86 -8.03
CA MET A 143 2.68 20.98 -7.30
C MET A 143 2.69 20.18 -5.99
N ILE A 144 3.23 18.95 -5.99
CA ILE A 144 3.43 18.18 -4.75
C ILE A 144 4.31 18.96 -3.78
N THR A 145 5.42 19.50 -4.27
CA THR A 145 6.34 20.30 -3.45
C THR A 145 5.63 21.50 -2.85
N SER A 146 4.88 22.26 -3.65
CA SER A 146 4.10 23.40 -3.16
C SER A 146 3.04 23.02 -2.11
N GLN A 147 2.37 21.87 -2.27
CA GLN A 147 1.42 21.36 -1.28
C GLN A 147 2.13 20.97 0.03
N LEU A 148 3.28 20.32 -0.07
CA LEU A 148 4.09 19.96 1.10
C LEU A 148 4.61 21.21 1.83
N ASP A 149 5.14 22.19 1.10
CA ASP A 149 5.61 23.46 1.67
C ASP A 149 4.49 24.18 2.43
N THR A 150 3.28 24.22 1.85
CA THR A 150 2.10 24.83 2.49
C THR A 150 1.73 24.09 3.78
N LEU A 151 1.80 22.76 3.77
CA LEU A 151 1.51 21.94 4.94
C LEU A 151 2.59 22.10 6.03
N GLU A 152 3.85 22.21 5.64
CA GLU A 152 4.98 22.44 6.55
C GLU A 152 4.93 23.83 7.19
N GLU A 153 4.55 24.86 6.42
CA GLU A 153 4.33 26.22 6.95
C GLU A 153 3.17 26.25 7.96
N ARG A 154 2.06 25.56 7.65
CA ARG A 154 0.92 25.39 8.57
C ARG A 154 1.37 24.69 9.85
N LEU A 155 2.13 23.59 9.75
CA LEU A 155 2.66 22.86 10.90
C LEU A 155 3.58 23.74 11.76
N TYR A 156 4.51 24.47 11.14
CA TYR A 156 5.43 25.36 11.85
C TYR A 156 4.67 26.44 12.63
N THR A 157 3.65 27.04 12.00
CA THR A 157 2.82 28.08 12.64
C THR A 157 2.04 27.51 13.84
N LEU A 158 1.45 26.33 13.69
CA LEU A 158 0.72 25.66 14.77
C LEU A 158 1.65 25.22 15.90
N GLU A 159 2.83 24.68 15.58
CA GLU A 159 3.84 24.29 16.56
C GLU A 159 4.25 25.49 17.43
N ARG A 160 4.43 26.67 16.82
CA ARG A 160 4.73 27.91 17.57
C ARG A 160 3.61 28.29 18.52
N ARG A 161 2.35 28.23 18.08
CA ARG A 161 1.19 28.53 18.95
C ARG A 161 1.10 27.58 20.13
N VAL A 162 1.34 26.28 19.90
CA VAL A 162 1.38 25.28 20.98
C VAL A 162 2.57 25.51 21.91
N LYS A 163 3.69 26.09 21.45
CA LYS A 163 4.80 26.46 22.36
C LYS A 163 4.50 27.69 23.20
N GLU A 164 3.78 28.66 22.64
CA GLU A 164 3.39 29.90 23.33
C GLU A 164 2.28 29.63 24.36
N GLU A 165 1.27 28.83 23.99
CA GLU A 165 0.12 28.49 24.83
C GLU A 165 -0.03 26.95 24.90
N PRO A 166 0.72 26.30 25.79
CA PRO A 166 0.93 24.86 25.70
C PRO A 166 -0.24 24.01 26.19
N ASP A 167 -1.16 24.58 26.98
CA ASP A 167 -2.36 23.89 27.48
C ASP A 167 -3.65 24.37 26.80
N GLU A 168 -3.56 25.22 25.78
CA GLU A 168 -4.73 25.63 25.00
C GLU A 168 -5.18 24.48 24.09
N VAL A 169 -6.34 23.89 24.42
CA VAL A 169 -6.86 22.70 23.76
C VAL A 169 -7.05 22.94 22.26
N GLN A 170 -7.59 24.10 21.86
CA GLN A 170 -7.86 24.37 20.46
C GLN A 170 -6.58 24.37 19.60
N HIS A 171 -5.47 24.83 20.18
CA HIS A 171 -4.17 24.83 19.51
C HIS A 171 -3.60 23.42 19.38
N LEU A 172 -3.72 22.62 20.45
CA LEU A 172 -3.30 21.22 20.45
C LEU A 172 -4.11 20.39 19.45
N GLU A 173 -5.43 20.60 19.35
CA GLU A 173 -6.30 19.91 18.39
C GLU A 173 -5.92 20.25 16.95
N ALA A 174 -5.81 21.53 16.62
CA ALA A 174 -5.44 21.97 15.28
C ALA A 174 -4.05 21.44 14.88
N TYR A 175 -3.11 21.38 15.84
CA TYR A 175 -1.79 20.83 15.61
C TYR A 175 -1.81 19.31 15.43
N ALA A 176 -2.57 18.57 16.24
CA ALA A 176 -2.74 17.13 16.10
C ALA A 176 -3.36 16.76 14.75
N GLU A 177 -4.38 17.50 14.29
CA GLU A 177 -4.99 17.31 12.98
C GLU A 177 -3.99 17.51 11.85
N ALA A 178 -3.24 18.62 11.86
CA ALA A 178 -2.22 18.90 10.85
C ALA A 178 -1.10 17.84 10.84
N LEU A 179 -0.68 17.33 12.00
CA LEU A 179 0.27 16.23 12.10
C LEU A 179 -0.33 14.92 11.56
N GLY A 180 -1.61 14.67 11.82
CA GLY A 180 -2.37 13.57 11.24
C GLY A 180 -2.34 13.61 9.71
N GLU A 181 -2.71 14.76 9.12
CA GLU A 181 -2.65 14.99 7.67
C GLU A 181 -1.24 14.74 7.11
N TYR A 182 -0.20 15.34 7.72
CA TYR A 182 1.19 15.19 7.29
C TYR A 182 1.64 13.73 7.31
N THR A 183 1.33 12.98 8.38
CA THR A 183 1.75 11.58 8.50
C THR A 183 1.09 10.66 7.46
N GLN A 184 -0.03 11.05 6.87
CA GLN A 184 -0.73 10.31 5.83
C GLN A 184 -0.24 10.64 4.41
N GLN A 185 0.53 11.73 4.24
CA GLN A 185 1.06 12.11 2.94
C GLN A 185 2.05 11.08 2.40
N ARG A 186 1.85 10.68 1.13
CA ARG A 186 2.63 9.62 0.47
C ARG A 186 4.00 10.08 0.00
N PHE A 187 4.13 11.35 -0.36
CA PHE A 187 5.33 11.93 -0.98
C PHE A 187 6.40 12.40 0.04
N ILE A 188 6.15 12.19 1.33
CA ILE A 188 7.09 12.53 2.40
C ILE A 188 8.06 11.38 2.63
N ASP A 189 9.32 11.71 2.91
CA ASP A 189 10.31 10.70 3.25
C ASP A 189 9.98 10.01 4.58
N ARG A 190 10.52 8.79 4.76
CA ARG A 190 10.19 7.97 5.92
C ARG A 190 10.65 8.62 7.23
N LEU A 191 11.81 9.28 7.26
CA LEU A 191 12.37 9.82 8.49
C LEU A 191 11.51 11.00 9.00
N SER A 192 11.20 11.95 8.12
CA SER A 192 10.35 13.10 8.47
C SER A 192 8.95 12.66 8.90
N ARG A 193 8.37 11.67 8.21
CA ARG A 193 7.07 11.08 8.60
C ARG A 193 7.12 10.46 10.00
N LEU A 194 8.18 9.70 10.32
CA LEU A 194 8.34 9.07 11.63
C LEU A 194 8.54 10.11 12.75
N GLN A 195 9.29 11.17 12.49
CA GLN A 195 9.47 12.27 13.43
C GLN A 195 8.13 12.96 13.75
N LYS A 196 7.37 13.36 12.71
CA LYS A 196 6.06 13.99 12.90
C LYS A 196 5.01 13.05 13.51
N ALA A 197 5.07 11.76 13.22
CA ALA A 197 4.22 10.77 13.89
C ALA A 197 4.56 10.64 15.39
N ALA A 198 5.83 10.73 15.77
CA ALA A 198 6.22 10.71 17.18
C ALA A 198 5.73 11.97 17.92
N GLU A 199 5.84 13.15 17.30
CA GLU A 199 5.27 14.40 17.81
C GLU A 199 3.75 14.29 17.96
N HIS A 200 3.06 13.69 16.98
CA HIS A 200 1.62 13.49 17.01
C HIS A 200 1.18 12.66 18.22
N VAL A 201 1.87 11.55 18.51
CA VAL A 201 1.59 10.73 19.70
C VAL A 201 1.77 11.54 20.99
N ALA A 202 2.78 12.42 21.06
CA ALA A 202 3.01 13.26 22.24
C ALA A 202 1.89 14.30 22.43
N VAL A 203 1.45 14.94 21.35
CA VAL A 203 0.33 15.91 21.38
C VAL A 203 -0.97 15.21 21.78
N LEU A 204 -1.25 14.03 21.21
CA LEU A 204 -2.42 13.23 21.59
C LEU A 204 -2.40 12.80 23.05
N ALA A 205 -1.23 12.43 23.58
CA ALA A 205 -1.09 12.11 25.00
C ALA A 205 -1.45 13.31 25.89
N ARG A 206 -1.05 14.53 25.48
CA ARG A 206 -1.40 15.75 26.20
C ARG A 206 -2.89 16.08 26.09
N LEU A 207 -3.47 15.96 24.90
CA LEU A 207 -4.92 16.14 24.70
C LEU A 207 -5.73 15.16 25.56
N ILE A 208 -5.31 13.90 25.65
CA ILE A 208 -5.96 12.91 26.53
C ILE A 208 -5.86 13.31 28.01
N ALA A 209 -4.74 13.87 28.45
CA ALA A 209 -4.59 14.34 29.81
C ALA A 209 -5.51 15.53 30.15
N LEU A 210 -5.79 16.40 29.16
CA LEU A 210 -6.68 17.55 29.31
C LEU A 210 -8.17 17.19 29.10
N GLN A 211 -8.45 16.24 28.21
CA GLN A 211 -9.79 15.83 27.81
C GLN A 211 -9.91 14.28 27.78
N PRO A 212 -9.91 13.61 28.95
CA PRO A 212 -9.94 12.16 29.02
C PRO A 212 -11.26 11.55 28.54
N ASP A 213 -12.35 12.32 28.51
CA ASP A 213 -13.69 11.85 28.14
C ASP A 213 -13.92 11.76 26.62
N ARG A 214 -12.85 11.82 25.81
CA ARG A 214 -12.92 11.76 24.35
C ARG A 214 -12.32 10.46 23.79
N PRO A 215 -13.14 9.48 23.40
CA PRO A 215 -12.66 8.18 22.93
C PRO A 215 -11.87 8.28 21.62
N GLU A 216 -12.15 9.29 20.78
CA GLU A 216 -11.49 9.46 19.48
C GLU A 216 -9.98 9.68 19.63
N LEU A 217 -9.55 10.36 20.69
CA LEU A 217 -8.14 10.66 20.95
C LEU A 217 -7.34 9.39 21.26
N TYR A 218 -7.92 8.46 22.04
CA TYR A 218 -7.30 7.17 22.33
C TYR A 218 -7.16 6.31 21.07
N VAL A 219 -8.21 6.26 20.25
CA VAL A 219 -8.19 5.54 18.97
C VAL A 219 -7.09 6.07 18.05
N GLN A 220 -6.99 7.38 17.90
CA GLN A 220 -5.94 8.00 17.09
C GLN A 220 -4.55 7.69 17.64
N LYS A 221 -4.35 7.80 18.96
CA LYS A 221 -3.05 7.56 19.61
C LYS A 221 -2.58 6.12 19.42
N VAL A 222 -3.44 5.14 19.71
CA VAL A 222 -3.10 3.71 19.57
C VAL A 222 -2.72 3.38 18.13
N ARG A 223 -3.50 3.83 17.15
CA ARG A 223 -3.21 3.57 15.73
C ARG A 223 -1.88 4.18 15.29
N GLN A 224 -1.54 5.37 15.78
CA GLN A 224 -0.23 5.97 15.54
C GLN A 224 0.90 5.20 16.23
N GLU A 225 0.69 4.73 17.47
CA GLU A 225 1.68 3.92 18.20
C GLU A 225 1.94 2.57 17.50
N ILE A 226 0.90 1.92 16.96
CA ILE A 226 1.04 0.70 16.14
C ILE A 226 1.84 1.00 14.87
N ARG A 227 1.54 2.10 14.15
CA ARG A 227 2.30 2.51 12.95
C ARG A 227 3.77 2.80 13.24
N LEU A 228 4.08 3.28 14.44
CA LEU A 228 5.44 3.53 14.92
C LEU A 228 6.12 2.29 15.50
N GLU A 229 5.46 1.13 15.47
CA GLU A 229 5.92 -0.12 16.09
C GLU A 229 6.17 0.00 17.62
N ARG A 230 5.53 0.98 18.27
CA ARG A 230 5.60 1.22 19.72
C ARG A 230 4.56 0.37 20.46
N TYR A 231 4.61 -0.94 20.25
CA TYR A 231 3.57 -1.87 20.69
C TYR A 231 3.32 -1.87 22.21
N ALA A 232 4.37 -1.71 23.02
CA ALA A 232 4.21 -1.64 24.47
C ALA A 232 3.42 -0.39 24.92
N ALA A 233 3.68 0.75 24.28
CA ALA A 233 2.94 1.98 24.54
C ALA A 233 1.49 1.87 24.04
N ALA A 234 1.27 1.26 22.88
CA ALA A 234 -0.06 0.98 22.36
C ALA A 234 -0.88 0.10 23.32
N GLU A 235 -0.27 -0.94 23.90
CA GLU A 235 -0.92 -1.81 24.88
C GLU A 235 -1.29 -1.08 26.18
N GLU A 236 -0.43 -0.17 26.63
CA GLU A 236 -0.70 0.70 27.78
C GLU A 236 -1.84 1.69 27.50
N THR A 237 -1.84 2.32 26.33
CA THR A 237 -2.92 3.22 25.89
C THR A 237 -4.25 2.49 25.78
N CYS A 238 -4.28 1.29 25.18
CA CYS A 238 -5.49 0.46 25.13
C CYS A 238 -6.01 0.11 26.52
N ARG A 239 -5.11 -0.17 27.47
CA ARG A 239 -5.47 -0.49 28.86
C ARG A 239 -6.09 0.70 29.56
N ALA A 240 -5.48 1.88 29.41
CA ALA A 240 -6.02 3.14 29.93
C ALA A 240 -7.38 3.45 29.29
N PHE A 241 -7.52 3.22 27.98
CA PHE A 241 -8.76 3.46 27.26
C PHE A 241 -9.89 2.56 27.75
N LEU A 242 -9.64 1.26 27.92
CA LEU A 242 -10.61 0.30 28.45
C LEU A 242 -11.01 0.62 29.90
N ALA A 243 -10.05 1.07 30.72
CA ALA A 243 -10.33 1.44 32.10
C ALA A 243 -11.23 2.69 32.20
N HIS A 244 -11.06 3.66 31.30
CA HIS A 244 -11.87 4.89 31.27
C HIS A 244 -13.23 4.67 30.59
N PHE A 245 -13.30 3.79 29.58
CA PHE A 245 -14.54 3.47 28.85
C PHE A 245 -14.85 1.97 28.86
N PRO A 246 -15.28 1.40 30.01
CA PRO A 246 -15.52 -0.03 30.15
C PRO A 246 -16.69 -0.55 29.31
N THR A 247 -17.61 0.33 28.90
CA THR A 247 -18.79 -0.03 28.08
C THR A 247 -18.56 0.22 26.58
N ALA A 248 -17.36 0.64 26.19
CA ALA A 248 -17.02 0.86 24.79
C ALA A 248 -16.45 -0.42 24.16
N GLU A 249 -16.83 -0.70 22.92
CA GLU A 249 -16.27 -1.81 22.14
C GLU A 249 -14.92 -1.46 21.50
N GLN A 250 -14.68 -0.17 21.26
CA GLN A 250 -13.51 0.35 20.54
C GLN A 250 -12.16 -0.09 21.16
N PRO A 251 -11.97 -0.10 22.49
CA PRO A 251 -10.73 -0.60 23.09
C PRO A 251 -10.45 -2.06 22.71
N TYR A 252 -11.47 -2.92 22.61
CA TYR A 252 -11.31 -4.32 22.23
C TYR A 252 -10.90 -4.45 20.76
N LEU A 253 -11.49 -3.66 19.87
CA LEU A 253 -11.10 -3.63 18.45
C LEU A 253 -9.65 -3.18 18.27
N LEU A 254 -9.22 -2.18 19.03
CA LEU A 254 -7.82 -1.72 19.04
C LEU A 254 -6.85 -2.78 19.59
N TYR A 255 -7.24 -3.54 20.61
CA TYR A 255 -6.46 -4.69 21.07
C TYR A 255 -6.31 -5.76 19.97
N ILE A 256 -7.37 -6.02 19.21
CA ILE A 256 -7.33 -6.95 18.08
C ILE A 256 -6.38 -6.43 16.99
N GLU A 257 -6.47 -5.15 16.61
CA GLU A 257 -5.54 -4.50 15.67
C GLU A 257 -4.07 -4.63 16.15
N LEU A 258 -3.82 -4.38 17.45
CA LEU A 258 -2.50 -4.48 18.07
C LEU A 258 -1.94 -5.91 18.06
N TYR A 259 -2.76 -6.90 18.44
CA TYR A 259 -2.33 -8.30 18.50
C TYR A 259 -2.19 -8.93 17.11
N GLN A 260 -2.94 -8.44 16.13
CA GLN A 260 -2.69 -8.73 14.72
C GLN A 260 -1.32 -8.18 14.28
N ALA A 261 -1.03 -6.90 14.56
CA ALA A 261 0.23 -6.26 14.17
C ALA A 261 1.46 -6.89 14.83
N THR A 262 1.31 -7.44 16.04
CA THR A 262 2.39 -8.12 16.78
C THR A 262 2.46 -9.63 16.55
N HIS A 263 1.62 -10.18 15.67
CA HIS A 263 1.53 -11.62 15.38
C HIS A 263 1.30 -12.50 16.62
N ARG A 264 0.38 -12.07 17.51
CA ARG A 264 0.05 -12.79 18.76
C ARG A 264 -1.37 -13.36 18.72
N PRO A 265 -1.62 -14.46 17.98
CA PRO A 265 -2.97 -14.97 17.75
C PRO A 265 -3.68 -15.43 19.04
N ALA A 266 -2.94 -15.95 20.02
CA ALA A 266 -3.54 -16.40 21.29
C ALA A 266 -4.19 -15.24 22.07
N LEU A 267 -3.48 -14.12 22.21
CA LEU A 267 -3.98 -12.91 22.88
C LEU A 267 -5.12 -12.26 22.09
N MET A 268 -5.01 -12.26 20.76
CA MET A 268 -6.08 -11.79 19.88
C MET A 268 -7.39 -12.58 20.09
N GLN A 269 -7.30 -13.92 20.14
CA GLN A 269 -8.47 -14.78 20.37
C GLN A 269 -9.03 -14.67 21.79
N GLU A 270 -8.19 -14.41 22.79
CA GLU A 270 -8.64 -14.05 24.13
C GLU A 270 -9.47 -12.76 24.12
N LYS A 271 -8.99 -11.70 23.46
CA LYS A 271 -9.73 -10.43 23.38
C LYS A 271 -11.01 -10.52 22.55
N ILE A 272 -11.04 -11.32 21.50
CA ILE A 272 -12.27 -11.61 20.75
C ILE A 272 -13.30 -12.30 21.66
N ARG A 273 -12.88 -13.26 22.49
CA ARG A 273 -13.77 -13.92 23.46
C ARG A 273 -14.29 -12.96 24.52
N GLU A 274 -13.43 -12.08 25.04
CA GLU A 274 -13.84 -11.03 25.98
C GLU A 274 -14.87 -10.08 25.33
N LEU A 275 -14.65 -9.65 24.09
CA LEU A 275 -15.57 -8.80 23.35
C LEU A 275 -16.95 -9.45 23.18
N LYS A 276 -17.01 -10.75 22.86
CA LYS A 276 -18.27 -11.51 22.77
C LYS A 276 -18.99 -11.65 24.11
N ALA A 277 -18.24 -11.74 25.21
CA ALA A 277 -18.79 -11.89 26.55
C ALA A 277 -19.26 -10.56 27.15
N CYS A 278 -18.88 -9.42 26.57
CA CYS A 278 -19.27 -8.11 27.07
C CYS A 278 -20.78 -7.88 26.88
N PRO A 279 -21.51 -7.42 27.92
CA PRO A 279 -22.93 -7.13 27.86
C PRO A 279 -23.20 -5.77 27.18
N ILE A 280 -22.53 -5.50 26.06
CA ILE A 280 -22.65 -4.25 25.30
C ILE A 280 -23.29 -4.53 23.94
N ARG A 281 -24.02 -3.54 23.40
CA ARG A 281 -24.56 -3.65 22.05
C ARG A 281 -23.42 -3.43 21.06
N LEU A 282 -23.00 -4.52 20.41
CA LEU A 282 -21.94 -4.48 19.41
C LEU A 282 -22.40 -3.78 18.13
N SER A 283 -21.51 -2.99 17.53
CA SER A 283 -21.71 -2.41 16.21
C SER A 283 -21.53 -3.46 15.10
N ILE A 284 -21.94 -3.07 13.89
CA ILE A 284 -21.74 -3.89 12.68
C ILE A 284 -20.24 -4.13 12.44
N GLU A 285 -19.38 -3.15 12.75
CA GLU A 285 -17.93 -3.28 12.61
C GLU A 285 -17.39 -4.37 13.53
N ALA A 286 -17.74 -4.32 14.82
CA ALA A 286 -17.31 -5.31 15.80
C ALA A 286 -17.78 -6.73 15.44
N LEU A 287 -19.04 -6.86 14.98
CA LEU A 287 -19.58 -8.15 14.51
C LEU A 287 -18.85 -8.68 13.28
N ASN A 288 -18.48 -7.81 12.34
CA ASN A 288 -17.71 -8.20 11.16
C ASN A 288 -16.31 -8.70 11.54
N VAL A 289 -15.64 -8.02 12.48
CA VAL A 289 -14.33 -8.44 13.02
C VAL A 289 -14.45 -9.82 13.67
N ILE A 290 -15.46 -10.03 14.52
CA ILE A 290 -15.71 -11.32 15.15
C ILE A 290 -15.91 -12.43 14.10
N ARG A 291 -16.79 -12.20 13.13
CA ARG A 291 -17.07 -13.18 12.07
C ARG A 291 -15.82 -13.52 11.25
N PHE A 292 -15.08 -12.51 10.83
CA PHE A 292 -13.87 -12.68 10.03
C PHE A 292 -12.84 -13.58 10.75
N TRP A 293 -12.61 -13.33 12.05
CA TRP A 293 -11.63 -14.08 12.83
C TRP A 293 -12.15 -15.43 13.33
N ASP A 294 -13.47 -15.66 13.40
CA ASP A 294 -14.06 -16.96 13.67
C ASP A 294 -13.99 -17.89 12.44
N GLU A 295 -14.29 -17.37 11.24
CA GLU A 295 -14.24 -18.13 9.99
C GLU A 295 -12.81 -18.58 9.65
N GLY A 296 -11.80 -17.76 9.99
CA GLY A 296 -10.38 -18.12 9.81
C GLY A 296 -9.93 -19.32 10.64
N ILE A 297 -10.61 -19.64 11.74
CA ILE A 297 -10.29 -20.82 12.57
C ILE A 297 -10.83 -22.10 11.92
N ALA A 298 -11.99 -22.03 11.26
CA ALA A 298 -12.62 -23.20 10.63
C ALA A 298 -11.82 -23.75 9.43
N HIS A 299 -10.93 -22.96 8.84
CA HIS A 299 -10.09 -23.37 7.70
C HIS A 299 -8.67 -23.85 8.08
N HIS A 300 -8.30 -23.80 9.37
CA HIS A 300 -6.97 -24.20 9.85
C HIS A 300 -6.99 -25.35 10.88
N VAL A 301 -8.14 -26.00 11.07
CA VAL A 301 -8.30 -27.28 11.80
C VAL A 301 -8.55 -28.39 10.79
#